data_AF-A0A2N6P228-F1
#
_entry.id   AF-A0A2N6P228-F1
#
_cell.length_a   1.000
_cell.length_b   1.000
_cell.length_c   1.000
_cell.angle_alpha   90.00
_cell.angle_beta   90.00
_cell.angle_gamma   90.00
#
_symmetry.space_group_name_H-M   'P 1'
#
loop_
_entity.id
_entity.type
_entity.pdbx_description
1 polymer ?
#
loop_
_entity_poly.entity_id
_entity_poly.type
_entity_poly.pdbx_seq_one_letter_code
_entity_poly.pdbx_strand_id
1 'polypeptide(L)'
;MGGVWEWTSSVLTRHEGFEPMALYPAYTSDFFDGKHNIVLGGSWATHPRIAGRRSFVNWYQHNYPYAWAGARLVRDAVQVPV
;
A
#
# COMPACT_ATOMS: atom_id res chain seq x y z
N MET A 1 0.80 -9.09 11.43
CA MET A 1 0.13 -8.92 10.12
C MET A 1 0.77 -9.91 9.16
N GLY A 2 0.01 -10.45 8.20
CA GLY A 2 0.50 -11.53 7.36
C GLY A 2 -0.63 -12.48 6.95
N GLY A 3 -0.93 -12.47 5.66
CA GLY A 3 -1.88 -13.37 5.00
C GLY A 3 -1.87 -13.03 3.52
N VAL A 4 -2.49 -11.90 3.18
CA VAL A 4 -2.42 -11.26 1.87
C VAL A 4 -2.15 -9.77 2.05
N TRP A 5 -1.53 -9.15 1.05
CA TRP A 5 -1.57 -7.70 0.89
C TRP A 5 -3.02 -7.24 0.71
N GLU A 6 -3.40 -6.16 1.36
CA GLU A 6 -4.78 -5.65 1.31
C GLU A 6 -4.84 -4.43 0.39
N TRP A 7 -5.63 -4.53 -0.68
CA TRP A 7 -5.86 -3.42 -1.59
C TRP A 7 -6.53 -2.24 -0.89
N THR A 8 -6.05 -1.03 -1.21
CA THR A 8 -6.70 0.22 -0.82
C THR A 8 -7.18 0.98 -2.07
N SER A 9 -8.14 1.88 -1.89
CA SER A 9 -8.56 2.82 -2.93
C SER A 9 -7.57 3.98 -3.13
N SER A 10 -6.50 4.05 -2.33
CA SER A 10 -5.50 5.13 -2.39
C SER A 10 -4.51 4.89 -3.51
N VAL A 11 -4.34 5.88 -4.38
CA VAL A 11 -3.28 5.93 -5.39
C VAL A 11 -1.96 6.27 -4.70
N LEU A 12 -0.86 5.67 -5.15
CA LEU A 12 0.47 6.02 -4.66
C LEU A 12 0.84 7.42 -5.17
N THR A 13 0.95 8.37 -4.25
CA THR A 13 1.33 9.75 -4.54
C THR A 13 2.45 10.21 -3.62
N ARG A 14 3.13 11.28 -4.02
CA ARG A 14 4.18 11.88 -3.20
C ARG A 14 3.56 12.48 -1.93
N HIS A 15 3.97 11.98 -0.77
CA HIS A 15 3.65 12.62 0.51
C HIS A 15 4.34 13.97 0.65
N GLU A 16 3.73 14.89 1.41
CA GLU A 16 4.37 16.15 1.77
C GLU A 16 5.72 15.90 2.47
N GLY A 17 6.77 16.58 2.03
CA GLY A 17 8.13 16.40 2.55
C GLY A 17 8.81 15.08 2.14
N PHE A 18 8.25 14.30 1.20
CA PHE A 18 8.94 13.13 0.66
C PHE A 18 10.25 13.55 -0.01
N GLU A 19 11.35 12.96 0.45
CA GLU A 19 12.66 13.04 -0.19
C GLU A 19 13.11 11.62 -0.57
N PRO A 20 13.53 11.42 -1.84
CA PRO A 20 13.98 10.10 -2.29
C PRO A 20 15.26 9.68 -1.56
N MET A 21 15.40 8.38 -1.28
CA MET A 21 16.63 7.85 -0.71
C MET A 21 17.79 8.04 -1.69
N ALA A 22 18.86 8.74 -1.29
CA ALA A 22 19.98 9.08 -2.17
C ALA A 22 20.62 7.86 -2.86
N LEU A 23 20.66 6.70 -2.19
CA LEU A 23 21.23 5.47 -2.74
C LEU A 23 20.32 4.79 -3.78
N TYR A 24 19.00 5.00 -3.69
CA TYR A 24 18.04 4.40 -4.60
C TYR A 24 16.84 5.35 -4.82
N PRO A 25 17.06 6.46 -5.55
CA PRO A 25 16.06 7.52 -5.64
C PRO A 25 14.81 7.06 -6.40
N ALA A 26 14.99 6.23 -7.42
CA ALA A 26 13.93 5.67 -8.27
C ALA A 26 13.08 4.57 -7.59
N TYR A 27 13.38 4.17 -6.35
CA TYR A 27 12.64 3.08 -5.70
C TYR A 27 11.14 3.37 -5.60
N THR A 28 10.77 4.61 -5.28
CA THR A 28 9.35 5.03 -5.15
C THR A 28 8.99 6.15 -6.13
N SER A 29 9.94 7.05 -6.46
CA SER A 29 9.63 8.26 -7.24
C SER A 29 9.00 7.96 -8.60
N ASP A 30 9.45 6.91 -9.27
CA ASP A 30 9.03 6.56 -10.62
C ASP A 30 7.58 6.05 -10.67
N PHE A 31 7.03 5.68 -9.51
CA PHE A 31 5.69 5.12 -9.38
C PHE A 31 4.64 6.15 -8.92
N PHE A 32 5.02 7.42 -8.76
CA PHE A 32 4.08 8.54 -8.58
C PHE A 32 3.42 8.95 -9.91
N ASP A 33 2.96 7.96 -10.67
CA ASP A 33 2.47 8.11 -12.05
C ASP A 33 0.94 8.04 -12.16
N GLY A 34 0.24 7.88 -11.04
CA GLY A 34 -1.21 7.75 -10.98
C GLY A 34 -1.75 6.37 -11.40
N LYS A 35 -0.88 5.39 -11.67
CA LYS A 35 -1.27 4.05 -12.16
C LYS A 35 -1.22 2.96 -11.09
N HIS A 36 -0.64 3.28 -9.94
CA HIS A 36 -0.39 2.33 -8.86
C HIS A 36 -1.27 2.62 -7.65
N ASN A 37 -1.88 1.57 -7.10
CA ASN A 37 -2.64 1.65 -5.85
C ASN A 37 -1.82 1.07 -4.70
N ILE A 38 -1.99 1.67 -3.52
CA ILE A 38 -1.34 1.23 -2.29
C ILE A 38 -1.96 -0.08 -1.82
N VAL A 39 -1.11 -1.00 -1.38
CA VAL A 39 -1.50 -2.21 -0.63
C VAL A 39 -0.75 -2.27 0.70
N LEU A 40 -1.43 -2.76 1.75
CA LEU A 40 -0.93 -2.72 3.13
C LEU A 40 -0.92 -4.11 3.80
N GLY A 41 -0.15 -4.22 4.89
CA GLY A 41 -0.23 -5.33 5.85
C GLY A 41 0.66 -6.55 5.61
N GLY A 42 1.15 -6.79 4.39
CA GLY A 42 2.02 -7.92 4.09
C GLY A 42 1.29 -9.25 3.83
N SER A 43 1.81 -10.03 2.89
CA SER A 43 1.35 -11.40 2.62
C SER A 43 2.10 -12.44 3.44
N TRP A 44 1.64 -13.71 3.37
CA TRP A 44 2.34 -14.86 3.95
C TRP A 44 3.78 -15.01 3.45
N ALA A 45 4.07 -14.54 2.24
CA ALA A 45 5.39 -14.58 1.62
C ALA A 45 6.28 -13.37 1.98
N THR A 46 5.74 -12.38 2.70
CA THR A 46 6.49 -11.16 3.06
C THR A 46 7.32 -11.41 4.33
N HIS A 47 8.58 -10.98 4.32
CA HIS A 47 9.47 -11.15 5.47
C HIS A 47 8.86 -10.48 6.74
N PRO A 48 8.83 -11.15 7.91
CA PRO A 48 8.14 -10.64 9.09
C PRO A 48 8.58 -9.25 9.57
N ARG A 49 9.88 -8.93 9.44
CA ARG A 49 10.42 -7.59 9.78
C ARG A 49 9.87 -6.45 8.90
N ILE A 50 9.39 -6.78 7.70
CA ILE A 50 8.74 -5.83 6.80
C ILE A 50 7.23 -5.83 7.06
N ALA A 51 6.59 -7.00 7.09
CA ALA A 51 5.15 -7.14 7.34
C ALA A 51 4.72 -6.57 8.70
N GLY A 52 5.60 -6.56 9.71
CA GLY A 52 5.34 -5.98 11.02
C GLY A 52 5.36 -4.45 11.08
N ARG A 53 5.83 -3.76 10.03
CA ARG A 53 5.92 -2.29 10.01
C ARG A 53 4.58 -1.70 9.59
N ARG A 54 3.94 -0.97 10.51
CA ARG A 54 2.69 -0.24 10.25
C ARG A 54 2.81 0.82 9.15
N SER A 55 4.01 1.35 8.95
CA SER A 55 4.29 2.39 7.95
C SER A 55 4.77 1.85 6.61
N PHE A 56 4.88 0.53 6.44
CA PHE A 56 5.36 -0.01 5.17
C PHE A 56 4.24 0.04 4.13
N VAL A 57 4.57 0.63 2.98
CA VAL A 57 3.68 0.79 1.84
C VAL A 57 4.21 -0.06 0.71
N ASN A 58 3.37 -0.93 0.16
CA ASN A 58 3.63 -1.62 -1.10
C ASN A 58 2.64 -1.09 -2.14
N TRP A 59 2.91 -1.31 -3.43
CA TRP A 59 2.06 -0.81 -4.49
C TRP A 59 2.14 -1.71 -5.72
N TYR A 60 1.03 -1.79 -6.45
CA TYR A 60 0.95 -2.51 -7.71
C TYR A 60 0.04 -1.75 -8.66
N GLN A 61 0.23 -1.95 -9.96
CA GLN A 61 -0.68 -1.41 -10.97
C GLN A 61 -2.08 -2.01 -10.75
N HIS A 62 -3.11 -1.20 -10.98
CA HIS A 62 -4.50 -1.66 -10.87
C HIS A 62 -4.71 -2.95 -11.69
N ASN A 63 -5.37 -3.95 -11.09
CA ASN A 63 -5.61 -5.29 -11.65
C ASN A 63 -4.38 -6.18 -11.87
N TYR A 64 -3.24 -5.92 -11.23
CA TYR A 64 -2.11 -6.84 -11.28
C TYR A 64 -2.41 -8.18 -10.56
N PRO A 65 -2.53 -9.33 -11.27
CA PRO A 65 -3.14 -10.55 -10.70
C PRO A 65 -2.13 -11.46 -9.99
N TYR A 66 -0.82 -11.17 -10.10
CA TYR A 66 0.23 -12.06 -9.63
C TYR A 66 0.71 -11.76 -8.19
N ALA A 67 0.28 -10.63 -7.62
CA ALA A 67 0.58 -10.33 -6.23
C ALA A 67 -0.28 -11.21 -5.30
N TRP A 68 0.28 -11.60 -4.16
CA TRP A 68 -0.46 -12.20 -3.05
C TRP A 68 -1.34 -11.15 -2.36
N ALA A 69 -2.34 -10.65 -3.08
CA ALA A 69 -3.19 -9.55 -2.68
C ALA A 69 -4.67 -9.96 -2.66
N GLY A 70 -5.41 -9.42 -1.70
CA GLY A 70 -6.85 -9.58 -1.55
C GLY A 70 -7.48 -8.27 -1.08
N ALA A 71 -8.67 -8.35 -0.50
CA ALA A 71 -9.41 -7.17 -0.05
C ALA A 71 -9.80 -7.29 1.42
N ARG A 72 -9.76 -6.14 2.12
CA ARG A 72 -10.45 -5.94 3.39
C ARG A 72 -11.55 -4.90 3.16
N LEU A 73 -12.79 -5.29 3.39
CA LEU A 73 -13.93 -4.41 3.18
C LEU A 73 -14.04 -3.37 4.30
N VAL A 74 -14.36 -2.15 3.91
CA VAL A 74 -14.68 -1.03 4.79
C VAL A 74 -16.02 -0.45 4.37
N ARG A 75 -16.72 0.19 5.32
CA ARG A 75 -17.96 0.92 5.07
C ARG A 75 -17.99 2.15 5.94
N ASP A 76 -18.70 3.17 5.49
CA ASP A 76 -18.96 4.35 6.31
C ASP A 76 -19.76 3.96 7.55
N ALA A 77 -19.39 4.57 8.67
CA ALA A 77 -20.19 4.47 9.89
C ALA A 77 -21.46 5.30 9.69
N VAL A 78 -22.63 4.72 9.98
CA VAL A 78 -23.87 5.48 10.00
C VAL A 78 -23.79 6.45 11.17
N GLN A 79 -23.71 7.74 10.88
CA GLN A 79 -23.72 8.78 11.89
C GLN A 79 -25.16 8.89 12.41
N VAL A 80 -25.44 8.34 13.59
CA VAL A 80 -26.72 8.57 14.27
C VAL A 80 -26.67 10.00 14.82
N PRO A 81 -27.57 10.91 14.41
CA PRO A 81 -27.63 12.24 15.00
C PRO A 81 -27.85 12.11 16.51
N VAL A 82 -26.98 12.75 17.30
CA VAL A 82 -27.23 12.98 18.73
C VAL A 82 -28.22 14.11 18.88
#